data_AF-A0A290XEP8-F1
#
_entry.id   AF-A0A290XEP8-F1
#
_cell.length_a   1.000
_cell.length_b   1.000
_cell.length_c   1.000
_cell.angle_alpha   90.00
_cell.angle_beta   90.00
_cell.angle_gamma   90.00
#
_symmetry.space_group_name_H-M   'P 1'
#
loop_
_entity.id
_entity.type
_entity.pdbx_description
1 polymer ?
#
loop_
_entity_poly.entity_id
_entity_poly.type
_entity_poly.pdbx_seq_one_letter_code
_entity_poly.pdbx_strand_id
1 'polypeptide(L)'
;MINNDVLRSIRYMLDLSDQKLVDLAHLADPAFPLEKEQVPALLLKEDEPGHVPCSDAVLAHVLDGLIVQRRGRDDRQPPRPVEARISNNVVLKKLRVAFELTDVDMHAIFADAGFPISKPEMSALFRQAGHRNFRPCGDQLLRNFLKGLTMRVRGA
;
A
#
# COMPACT_ATOMS: atom_id res chain seq x y z
N MET A 1 8.59 6.51 6.43
CA MET A 1 7.86 5.28 6.70
C MET A 1 8.61 4.27 5.92
N ILE A 2 9.11 3.26 6.61
CA ILE A 2 9.74 2.15 5.91
C ILE A 2 8.65 1.18 5.43
N ASN A 3 9.00 0.30 4.50
CA ASN A 3 8.04 -0.65 3.92
C ASN A 3 7.39 -1.54 4.99
N ASN A 4 8.09 -1.87 6.07
CA ASN A 4 7.52 -2.65 7.19
C ASN A 4 6.36 -1.89 7.86
N ASP A 5 6.42 -0.57 7.99
CA ASP A 5 5.32 0.22 8.56
C ASP A 5 4.07 0.12 7.70
N VAL A 6 4.24 0.18 6.38
CA VAL A 6 3.14 0.06 5.42
C VAL A 6 2.57 -1.36 5.46
N LEU A 7 3.42 -2.38 5.47
CA LEU A 7 3.00 -3.79 5.56
C LEU A 7 2.20 -4.05 6.84
N ARG A 8 2.70 -3.58 7.99
CA ARG A 8 1.97 -3.64 9.28
C ARG A 8 0.63 -2.93 9.21
N SER A 9 0.60 -1.73 8.63
CA SER A 9 -0.63 -0.94 8.51
C SER A 9 -1.68 -1.67 7.67
N ILE A 10 -1.28 -2.26 6.53
CA ILE A 10 -2.17 -3.04 5.66
C ILE A 10 -2.67 -4.30 6.37
N ARG A 11 -1.77 -5.04 7.02
CA ARG A 11 -2.11 -6.25 7.78
C ARG A 11 -3.13 -5.94 8.86
N TYR A 12 -2.89 -4.89 9.64
CA TYR A 12 -3.81 -4.44 10.69
C TYR A 12 -5.14 -3.98 10.08
N MET A 13 -5.11 -3.07 9.10
CA MET A 13 -6.29 -2.49 8.46
C MET A 13 -7.27 -3.55 7.94
N LEU A 14 -6.75 -4.61 7.34
CA LEU A 14 -7.53 -5.67 6.71
C LEU A 14 -7.68 -6.93 7.56
N ASP A 15 -7.20 -6.90 8.81
CA ASP A 15 -7.19 -8.04 9.73
C ASP A 15 -6.59 -9.32 9.12
N LEU A 16 -5.49 -9.17 8.39
CA LEU A 16 -4.86 -10.27 7.67
C LEU A 16 -4.03 -11.14 8.62
N SER A 17 -4.18 -12.45 8.46
CA SER A 17 -3.22 -13.41 9.00
C SER A 17 -1.93 -13.41 8.19
N ASP A 18 -0.87 -13.99 8.76
CA ASP A 18 0.42 -14.09 8.10
C ASP A 18 0.33 -14.91 6.80
N GLN A 19 -0.47 -15.98 6.81
CA GLN A 19 -0.77 -16.75 5.60
C GLN A 19 -1.47 -15.89 4.53
N LYS A 20 -2.38 -15.01 4.93
CA LYS A 20 -3.07 -14.14 3.97
C LYS A 20 -2.13 -13.12 3.32
N LEU A 21 -1.09 -12.66 4.00
CA LEU A 21 -0.06 -11.82 3.37
C LEU A 21 0.72 -12.58 2.30
N VAL A 22 1.06 -13.85 2.57
CA VAL A 22 1.70 -14.74 1.58
C VAL A 22 0.77 -14.98 0.40
N ASP A 23 -0.51 -15.32 0.65
CA ASP A 23 -1.52 -15.53 -0.40
C ASP A 23 -1.61 -14.29 -1.31
N LEU A 24 -1.59 -13.07 -0.75
CA LEU A 24 -1.57 -11.84 -1.54
C LEU A 24 -0.34 -11.75 -2.42
N ALA A 25 0.86 -11.96 -1.89
CA ALA A 25 2.08 -11.91 -2.71
C ALA A 25 2.03 -12.92 -3.89
N HIS A 26 1.54 -14.14 -3.63
CA HIS A 26 1.37 -15.18 -4.65
C HIS A 26 0.22 -14.90 -5.63
N LEU A 27 -0.78 -14.11 -5.26
CA LEU A 27 -1.78 -13.60 -6.19
C LEU A 27 -1.19 -12.60 -7.20
N ALA A 28 -0.10 -11.91 -6.87
CA ALA A 28 0.63 -11.10 -7.86
C ALA A 28 1.54 -11.99 -8.72
N ASP A 29 2.34 -12.84 -8.09
CA ASP A 29 3.25 -13.77 -8.76
C ASP A 29 3.32 -15.10 -7.97
N PRO A 30 2.75 -16.21 -8.49
CA PRO A 30 2.77 -17.51 -7.82
C PRO A 30 4.17 -18.08 -7.53
N ALA A 31 5.21 -17.59 -8.21
CA ALA A 31 6.59 -18.02 -8.01
C ALA A 31 7.39 -17.11 -7.06
N PHE A 32 6.76 -16.06 -6.50
CA PHE A 32 7.44 -15.13 -5.61
C PHE A 32 7.90 -15.84 -4.33
N PRO A 33 9.18 -15.76 -3.92
CA PRO A 33 9.71 -16.54 -2.81
C PRO A 33 9.42 -15.87 -1.46
N LEU A 34 8.16 -15.91 -1.02
CA LEU A 34 7.75 -15.45 0.31
C LEU A 34 7.00 -16.56 1.04
N GLU A 35 7.60 -17.06 2.11
CA GLU A 35 7.02 -18.09 2.96
C GLU A 35 6.46 -17.51 4.26
N LYS A 36 5.48 -18.22 4.85
CA LYS A 36 4.77 -17.78 6.05
C LYS A 36 5.71 -17.55 7.23
N GLU A 37 6.75 -18.37 7.36
CA GLU A 37 7.74 -18.32 8.45
C GLU A 37 8.56 -17.03 8.43
N GLN A 38 8.65 -16.36 7.28
CA GLN A 38 9.38 -15.09 7.12
C GLN A 38 8.53 -13.89 7.57
N VAL A 39 7.20 -14.01 7.54
CA VAL A 39 6.27 -12.90 7.79
C VAL A 39 6.42 -12.30 9.20
N PRO A 40 6.56 -13.07 10.30
CA PRO A 40 6.71 -12.49 11.63
C PRO A 40 7.89 -11.50 11.72
N ALA A 41 9.05 -11.86 11.15
CA ALA A 41 10.25 -11.01 11.17
C ALA A 41 10.07 -9.70 10.38
N LEU A 42 9.26 -9.72 9.31
CA LEU A 42 8.89 -8.53 8.53
C LEU A 42 7.94 -7.60 9.30
N LEU A 43 7.21 -8.12 10.28
CA LEU A 43 6.23 -7.34 11.06
C LEU A 43 6.84 -6.73 12.33
N LEU A 44 8.00 -7.20 12.78
CA LEU A 44 8.75 -6.62 13.90
C LEU A 44 9.14 -5.16 13.61
N LYS A 45 9.15 -4.34 14.64
CA LYS A 45 9.68 -2.97 14.60
C LYS A 45 11.20 -3.00 14.38
N GLU A 46 11.76 -1.92 13.85
CA GLU A 46 13.18 -1.85 13.47
C GLU A 46 14.14 -2.04 14.66
N ASP A 47 13.68 -1.73 15.87
CA ASP A 47 14.42 -1.83 17.13
C ASP A 47 14.25 -3.20 17.82
N GLU A 48 13.42 -4.10 17.29
CA GLU A 48 13.15 -5.40 17.89
C GLU A 48 14.16 -6.48 17.40
N PRO A 49 14.68 -7.34 18.29
CA PRO A 49 15.55 -8.44 17.90
C PRO A 49 14.88 -9.37 16.88
N GLY A 50 15.60 -9.67 15.78
CA GLY A 50 15.08 -10.50 14.69
C GLY A 50 14.31 -9.74 13.61
N HIS A 51 14.23 -8.42 13.69
CA HIS A 51 13.68 -7.59 12.62
C HIS A 51 14.36 -7.84 11.27
N VAL A 52 13.53 -8.01 10.24
CA VAL A 52 13.98 -8.09 8.85
C VAL A 52 13.36 -6.94 8.04
N PRO A 53 14.17 -6.14 7.32
CA PRO A 53 13.65 -5.11 6.44
C PRO A 53 12.75 -5.69 5.34
N CYS A 54 11.58 -5.10 5.17
CA CYS A 54 10.66 -5.42 4.08
C CYS A 54 11.18 -4.80 2.78
N SER A 55 11.56 -5.64 1.83
CA SER A 55 12.05 -5.15 0.54
C SER A 55 10.94 -4.52 -0.29
N ASP A 56 11.32 -3.66 -1.24
CA ASP A 56 10.39 -3.09 -2.23
C ASP A 56 9.64 -4.21 -2.97
N ALA A 57 10.32 -5.31 -3.29
CA ALA A 57 9.72 -6.46 -3.96
C ALA A 57 8.60 -7.09 -3.13
N VAL A 58 8.82 -7.35 -1.83
CA VAL A 58 7.78 -7.94 -0.96
C VAL A 58 6.55 -7.03 -0.91
N LEU A 59 6.75 -5.73 -0.64
CA LEU A 59 5.63 -4.80 -0.54
C LEU A 59 4.91 -4.61 -1.89
N ALA A 60 5.65 -4.61 -3.00
CA ALA A 60 5.07 -4.52 -4.34
C ALA A 60 4.12 -5.69 -4.63
N HIS A 61 4.55 -6.93 -4.38
CA HIS A 61 3.73 -8.13 -4.61
C HIS A 61 2.52 -8.18 -3.69
N VAL A 62 2.66 -7.83 -2.41
CA VAL A 62 1.50 -7.76 -1.49
C VAL A 62 0.48 -6.72 -1.97
N LEU A 63 0.92 -5.54 -2.40
CA LEU A 63 0.03 -4.48 -2.90
C LEU A 63 -0.64 -4.84 -4.23
N ASP A 64 0.08 -5.46 -5.16
CA ASP A 64 -0.49 -5.91 -6.44
C ASP A 64 -1.44 -7.09 -6.23
N GLY A 65 -1.09 -8.00 -5.34
CA GLY A 65 -1.96 -9.07 -4.88
C GLY A 65 -3.26 -8.54 -4.28
N LEU A 66 -3.18 -7.47 -3.48
CA LEU A 66 -4.35 -6.82 -2.91
C LEU A 66 -5.24 -6.20 -3.99
N ILE A 67 -4.65 -5.58 -5.01
CA ILE A 67 -5.40 -5.10 -6.19
C ILE A 67 -6.12 -6.27 -6.86
N VAL A 68 -5.40 -7.36 -7.15
CA VAL A 68 -5.97 -8.55 -7.80
C VAL A 68 -7.10 -9.15 -6.97
N GLN A 69 -6.90 -9.31 -5.66
CA GLN A 69 -7.91 -9.87 -4.75
C GLN A 69 -9.20 -9.04 -4.76
N ARG A 70 -9.10 -7.72 -4.77
CA ARG A 70 -10.28 -6.83 -4.68
C ARG A 70 -10.94 -6.55 -6.02
N ARG A 71 -10.14 -6.46 -7.09
CA ARG A 71 -10.60 -6.02 -8.43
C ARG A 71 -10.78 -7.17 -9.42
N GLY A 72 -10.21 -8.34 -9.13
CA GLY A 72 -9.99 -9.39 -10.12
C GLY A 72 -8.83 -9.07 -11.07
N ARG A 73 -8.47 -10.06 -11.90
CA ARG A 73 -7.54 -9.87 -13.03
C ARG A 73 -8.34 -9.45 -14.27
N ASP A 74 -7.79 -8.54 -15.06
CA ASP A 74 -8.32 -8.25 -16.40
C ASP A 74 -7.47 -9.01 -17.42
N ASP A 75 -7.90 -10.22 -17.78
CA ASP A 75 -7.17 -11.11 -18.70
C ASP A 75 -7.05 -10.55 -20.13
N ARG A 76 -7.76 -9.45 -20.43
CA ARG A 76 -7.67 -8.75 -21.72
C ARG A 76 -6.48 -7.81 -21.81
N GLN A 77 -5.87 -7.46 -20.66
CA GLN A 77 -4.71 -6.58 -20.60
C GLN A 77 -3.49 -7.39 -20.17
N PRO A 78 -2.30 -7.10 -20.72
CA PRO A 78 -1.09 -7.72 -20.23
C PRO A 78 -0.92 -7.41 -18.73
N PRO A 79 -0.39 -8.36 -17.93
CA PRO A 79 -0.06 -8.12 -16.54
C PRO A 79 0.79 -6.85 -16.42
N ARG A 80 0.42 -5.95 -15.51
CA ARG A 80 1.23 -4.76 -15.25
C ARG A 80 2.56 -5.21 -14.64
N PRO A 81 3.70 -4.65 -15.07
CA PRO A 81 4.97 -4.97 -14.46
C PRO A 81 4.94 -4.58 -12.98
N VAL A 82 5.48 -5.45 -12.13
CA VAL A 82 5.67 -5.17 -10.71
C VAL A 82 6.70 -4.05 -10.59
N GLU A 83 6.42 -3.08 -9.71
CA GLU A 83 7.27 -1.91 -9.52
C GLU A 83 8.58 -2.33 -8.81
N ALA A 84 9.73 -2.01 -9.43
CA ALA A 84 11.05 -2.34 -8.86
C ALA A 84 11.39 -1.49 -7.62
N ARG A 85 10.75 -0.33 -7.46
CA ARG A 85 10.94 0.59 -6.34
C ARG A 85 9.60 1.02 -5.78
N ILE A 86 9.43 0.94 -4.46
CA ILE A 86 8.19 1.34 -3.79
C ILE A 86 8.41 2.69 -3.08
N SER A 87 7.87 3.75 -3.69
CA SER A 87 7.73 5.04 -3.03
C SER A 87 6.37 5.19 -2.37
N ASN A 88 6.24 6.13 -1.45
CA ASN A 88 4.95 6.47 -0.84
C ASN A 88 3.87 6.85 -1.87
N ASN A 89 4.24 7.47 -3.01
CA ASN A 89 3.31 7.75 -4.10
C ASN A 89 2.80 6.45 -4.75
N VAL A 90 3.67 5.45 -4.92
CA VAL A 90 3.30 4.14 -5.47
C VAL A 90 2.36 3.42 -4.52
N VAL A 91 2.66 3.40 -3.20
CA VAL A 91 1.77 2.83 -2.19
C VAL A 91 0.39 3.49 -2.25
N LEU A 92 0.35 4.83 -2.23
CA LEU A 92 -0.89 5.60 -2.28
C LEU A 92 -1.71 5.28 -3.54
N LYS A 93 -1.05 5.19 -4.69
CA LYS A 93 -1.68 4.84 -5.97
C LYS A 93 -2.22 3.41 -5.98
N LYS A 94 -1.45 2.42 -5.50
CA LYS A 94 -1.89 1.02 -5.46
C LYS A 94 -3.07 0.84 -4.52
N LEU A 95 -3.06 1.47 -3.34
CA LEU A 95 -4.20 1.45 -2.40
C LEU A 95 -5.44 2.15 -2.99
N ARG A 96 -5.27 3.31 -3.63
CA ARG A 96 -6.37 3.98 -4.34
C ARG A 96 -7.05 3.05 -5.34
N VAL A 97 -6.26 2.33 -6.15
CA VAL A 97 -6.78 1.38 -7.14
C VAL A 97 -7.44 0.18 -6.46
N ALA A 98 -6.80 -0.42 -5.45
CA ALA A 98 -7.31 -1.61 -4.76
C ALA A 98 -8.67 -1.37 -4.10
N PHE A 99 -8.88 -0.19 -3.53
CA PHE A 99 -10.12 0.19 -2.84
C PHE A 99 -11.10 0.99 -3.71
N GLU A 100 -10.81 1.14 -5.01
CA GLU A 100 -11.66 1.87 -5.97
C GLU A 100 -11.94 3.32 -5.57
N LEU A 101 -10.98 3.97 -4.90
CA LEU A 101 -11.20 5.29 -4.31
C LEU A 101 -11.25 6.38 -5.39
N THR A 102 -12.32 7.16 -5.37
CA THR A 102 -12.46 8.38 -6.16
C THR A 102 -11.67 9.54 -5.52
N ASP A 103 -11.50 10.65 -6.23
CA ASP A 103 -10.87 11.84 -5.64
C ASP A 103 -11.66 12.33 -4.40
N VAL A 104 -12.99 12.19 -4.40
CA VAL A 104 -13.86 12.53 -3.26
C VAL A 104 -13.54 11.63 -2.06
N ASP A 105 -13.43 10.32 -2.29
CA ASP A 105 -13.07 9.37 -1.22
C ASP A 105 -11.70 9.65 -0.63
N MET A 106 -10.72 9.95 -1.48
CA MET A 106 -9.37 10.28 -1.05
C MET A 106 -9.38 11.52 -0.15
N HIS A 107 -10.10 12.58 -0.54
CA HIS A 107 -10.23 13.78 0.30
C HIS A 107 -10.91 13.49 1.65
N ALA A 108 -11.97 12.67 1.65
CA ALA A 108 -12.67 12.28 2.87
C ALA A 108 -11.73 11.50 3.81
N ILE A 109 -10.99 10.52 3.30
CA ILE A 109 -10.02 9.75 4.09
C ILE A 109 -8.97 10.64 4.78
N PHE A 110 -8.44 11.64 4.05
CA PHE A 110 -7.51 12.61 4.62
C PHE A 110 -8.16 13.49 5.70
N ALA A 111 -9.40 13.93 5.46
CA ALA A 111 -10.16 14.72 6.42
C ALA A 111 -10.48 13.94 7.71
N ASP A 112 -10.90 12.68 7.59
CA ASP A 112 -11.20 11.79 8.73
C ASP A 112 -9.95 11.54 9.60
N ALA A 113 -8.77 11.53 8.99
CA ALA A 113 -7.50 11.43 9.71
C ALA A 113 -7.10 12.74 10.43
N GLY A 114 -7.85 13.83 10.25
CA GLY A 114 -7.54 15.17 10.75
C GLY A 114 -6.49 15.91 9.90
N PHE A 115 -6.29 15.51 8.64
CA PHE A 115 -5.27 16.06 7.76
C PHE A 115 -5.83 16.36 6.36
N PRO A 116 -6.79 17.29 6.22
CA PRO A 116 -7.37 17.61 4.93
C PRO A 116 -6.31 18.18 3.98
N ILE A 117 -6.35 17.76 2.71
CA ILE A 117 -5.49 18.29 1.66
C ILE A 117 -6.30 18.96 0.55
N SER A 118 -5.73 19.97 -0.08
CA SER A 118 -6.35 20.70 -1.18
C SER A 118 -6.37 19.88 -2.48
N LYS A 119 -7.25 20.25 -3.43
CA LYS A 119 -7.32 19.60 -4.75
C LYS A 119 -5.98 19.65 -5.53
N PRO A 120 -5.24 20.78 -5.55
CA PRO A 120 -3.92 20.82 -6.19
C PRO A 120 -2.91 19.87 -5.55
N GLU A 121 -2.89 19.80 -4.21
CA GLU A 121 -2.01 18.87 -3.48
C GLU A 121 -2.34 17.42 -3.81
N MET A 122 -3.63 17.05 -3.77
CA MET A 122 -4.09 15.71 -4.18
C MET A 122 -3.64 15.36 -5.59
N SER A 123 -3.88 16.25 -6.56
CA SER A 123 -3.50 16.02 -7.96
C SER A 123 -1.99 15.83 -8.13
N ALA A 124 -1.19 16.58 -7.37
CA ALA A 124 0.27 16.55 -7.46
C ALA A 124 0.88 15.18 -7.06
N LEU A 125 0.24 14.45 -6.13
CA LEU A 125 0.70 13.15 -5.65
C LEU A 125 0.63 12.05 -6.72
N PHE A 126 -0.27 12.20 -7.70
CA PHE A 126 -0.53 11.19 -8.73
C PHE A 126 0.04 11.56 -10.10
N ARG A 127 0.76 12.69 -10.21
CA ARG A 127 1.50 13.02 -11.44
C ARG A 127 2.67 12.07 -11.63
N GLN A 128 3.13 11.94 -12.87
CA GLN A 128 4.34 11.18 -13.16
C GLN A 128 5.56 11.89 -12.58
N ALA A 129 6.53 11.10 -12.10
CA ALA A 129 7.82 11.61 -11.67
C ALA A 129 8.48 12.40 -12.81
N GLY A 130 9.09 13.56 -12.48
CA GLY A 130 9.66 14.48 -13.48
C GLY A 130 8.69 15.54 -14.01
N HIS A 131 7.38 15.41 -13.78
CA HIS A 131 6.42 16.47 -14.12
C HIS A 131 6.61 17.69 -13.19
N ARG A 132 6.50 18.92 -13.72
CA ARG A 132 6.70 20.18 -12.94
C ARG A 132 5.82 20.30 -11.68
N ASN A 133 4.64 19.70 -11.72
CA ASN A 133 3.68 19.70 -10.61
C ASN A 133 3.66 18.37 -9.84
N PHE A 134 4.60 17.47 -10.08
CA PHE A 134 4.76 16.27 -9.26
C PHE A 134 5.23 16.65 -7.87
N ARG A 135 4.65 16.02 -6.85
CA ARG A 135 5.11 16.16 -5.48
C ARG A 135 5.31 14.77 -4.86
N PRO A 136 6.48 14.51 -4.25
CA PRO A 136 6.68 13.27 -3.51
C PRO A 136 5.72 13.23 -2.32
N CYS A 137 5.11 12.06 -2.12
CA CYS A 137 4.26 11.79 -0.97
C CYS A 137 5.17 11.62 0.25
N GLY A 138 5.12 12.59 1.17
CA GLY A 138 5.88 12.52 2.41
C GLY A 138 5.32 11.45 3.35
N ASP A 139 6.17 11.01 4.27
CA ASP A 139 5.81 9.96 5.24
C ASP A 139 4.60 10.31 6.09
N GLN A 140 4.51 11.57 6.53
CA GLN A 140 3.39 12.02 7.35
C GLN A 140 2.07 11.96 6.59
N LEU A 141 2.12 12.28 5.29
CA LEU A 141 0.96 12.23 4.42
C LEU A 141 0.48 10.78 4.24
N LEU A 142 1.41 9.85 3.96
CA LEU A 142 1.06 8.43 3.85
C LEU A 142 0.52 7.87 5.17
N ARG A 143 1.12 8.22 6.32
CA ARG A 143 0.61 7.82 7.65
C ARG A 143 -0.83 8.26 7.85
N ASN A 144 -1.14 9.52 7.56
CA ASN A 144 -2.48 10.06 7.72
C ASN A 144 -3.47 9.38 6.77
N PHE A 145 -3.07 9.12 5.52
CA PHE A 145 -3.90 8.35 4.59
C PHE A 145 -4.21 6.94 5.11
N LEU A 146 -3.18 6.19 5.55
CA LEU A 146 -3.36 4.84 6.08
C LEU A 146 -4.23 4.81 7.33
N LYS A 147 -4.07 5.81 8.22
CA LYS A 147 -4.94 5.99 9.39
C LYS A 147 -6.39 6.20 8.98
N GLY A 148 -6.67 7.16 8.10
CA GLY A 148 -8.03 7.45 7.65
C GLY A 148 -8.68 6.27 6.90
N LEU A 149 -7.91 5.59 6.05
CA LEU A 149 -8.40 4.40 5.35
C LEU A 149 -8.70 3.27 6.34
N THR A 150 -7.87 3.10 7.37
CA THR A 150 -8.11 2.13 8.45
C THR A 150 -9.39 2.44 9.22
N MET A 151 -9.66 3.71 9.52
CA MET A 151 -10.91 4.13 10.16
C MET A 151 -12.13 3.77 9.30
N ARG A 152 -12.05 3.97 7.97
CA ARG A 152 -13.13 3.61 7.05
C ARG A 152 -13.33 2.10 6.90
N VAL A 153 -12.25 1.31 6.94
CA VAL A 153 -12.30 -0.15 6.75
C VAL A 153 -12.72 -0.88 8.03
N ARG A 154 -12.27 -0.43 9.21
CA ARG A 154 -12.54 -1.09 10.50
C ARG A 154 -13.60 -0.42 11.37
N GLY A 155 -13.90 0.86 11.11
CA GLY A 155 -14.92 1.62 11.84
C GLY A 155 -16.30 1.59 11.19
N ALA A 156 -16.49 0.76 10.16
CA ALA A 156 -17.78 0.42 9.56
C ALA A 156 -18.41 -0.78 10.29
#